data_AF-A0ABC9YV55-F1
#
_entry.id   AF-A0ABC9YV55-F1
#
_cell.length_a   1.000
_cell.length_b   1.000
_cell.length_c   1.000
_cell.angle_alpha   90.00
_cell.angle_beta   90.00
_cell.angle_gamma   90.00
#
_symmetry.space_group_name_H-M   'P 1'
#
loop_
_entity.id
_entity.type
_entity.pdbx_description
1 polymer ?
#
loop_
_entity_poly.entity_id
_entity_poly.type
_entity_poly.pdbx_seq_one_letter_code
_entity_poly.pdbx_strand_id
1 'polypeptide(L)'
;MLAGCANTVEGTPTVDQAQVTSYRAEVSSSAAAASSSKAAAQVAKATADNCDPFRKTAGTAVDRYNEFVDAHDASAADQVAKRDAAAGALEDAAKTIETELNATRADLPADLAGKLTDYVNAARSLAAEIRKMSGGSSVAPLNDASKKVNDALTAVRNACPGK
;
A
#
# COMPACT_ATOMS: atom_id res chain seq x y z
N MET A 1 -34.34 62.71 -39.68
CA MET A 1 -35.16 61.81 -38.86
C MET A 1 -34.66 60.39 -39.06
N LEU A 2 -34.08 59.77 -38.04
CA LEU A 2 -33.93 58.32 -37.97
C LEU A 2 -34.77 57.87 -36.77
N ALA A 3 -35.95 57.31 -37.07
CA ALA A 3 -36.76 56.61 -36.09
C ALA A 3 -36.13 55.22 -35.86
N GLY A 4 -35.33 55.09 -34.80
CA GLY A 4 -34.84 53.80 -34.34
C GLY A 4 -35.91 53.14 -33.47
N CYS A 5 -36.64 52.18 -34.03
CA CYS A 5 -37.60 51.36 -33.30
C CYS A 5 -36.87 50.49 -32.28
N ALA A 6 -36.76 50.97 -31.04
CA ALA A 6 -36.48 50.11 -29.90
C ALA A 6 -37.75 49.33 -29.57
N ASN A 7 -37.90 48.15 -30.18
CA ASN A 7 -38.84 47.15 -29.70
C ASN A 7 -38.24 46.55 -28.43
N THR A 8 -38.47 47.21 -27.29
CA THR A 8 -38.22 46.60 -25.99
C THR A 8 -39.24 45.48 -25.84
N VAL A 9 -38.79 44.23 -26.00
CA VAL A 9 -39.60 43.08 -25.62
C VAL A 9 -39.61 43.09 -24.09
N GLU A 10 -40.68 43.60 -23.48
CA GLU A 10 -40.99 43.39 -22.06
C GLU A 10 -41.35 41.91 -21.87
N GLY A 11 -40.34 41.05 -21.91
CA GLY A 11 -40.43 39.67 -21.47
C GLY A 11 -39.72 39.58 -20.13
N THR A 12 -40.46 39.46 -19.03
CA THR A 12 -39.90 38.92 -17.80
C THR A 12 -39.37 37.53 -18.13
N PRO A 13 -38.06 37.25 -18.06
CA PRO A 13 -37.55 35.91 -18.31
C PRO A 13 -38.09 34.98 -17.23
N THR A 14 -39.18 34.28 -17.53
CA THR A 14 -39.71 33.22 -16.68
C THR A 14 -38.81 32.02 -16.87
N VAL A 15 -37.94 31.80 -15.89
CA VAL A 15 -37.03 30.66 -15.90
C VAL A 15 -37.86 29.38 -15.91
N ASP A 16 -37.65 28.53 -16.91
CA ASP A 16 -38.29 27.21 -16.97
C ASP A 16 -37.81 26.38 -15.76
N GLN A 17 -38.72 26.19 -14.79
CA GLN A 17 -38.44 25.47 -13.56
C GLN A 17 -38.00 24.02 -13.81
N ALA A 18 -38.42 23.39 -14.91
CA ALA A 18 -37.97 22.05 -15.28
C ALA A 18 -36.51 22.07 -15.77
N GLN A 19 -36.10 23.10 -16.52
CA GLN A 19 -34.70 23.27 -16.92
C GLN A 19 -33.78 23.61 -15.73
N VAL A 20 -34.24 24.42 -14.78
CA VAL A 20 -33.46 24.70 -13.55
C VAL A 20 -33.29 23.44 -12.71
N THR A 21 -34.33 22.62 -12.59
CA THR A 21 -34.30 21.39 -11.80
C THR A 21 -33.39 20.35 -12.43
N SER A 22 -33.46 20.15 -13.75
CA SER A 22 -32.57 19.24 -14.48
C SER A 22 -31.11 19.70 -14.41
N TYR A 23 -30.81 20.98 -14.63
CA TYR A 23 -29.46 21.52 -14.48
C TYR A 23 -28.89 21.31 -13.07
N ARG A 24 -29.69 21.57 -12.02
CA ARG A 24 -29.27 21.31 -10.63
C ARG A 24 -29.00 19.83 -10.37
N ALA A 25 -29.81 18.94 -10.95
CA ALA A 25 -29.61 17.50 -10.85
C ALA A 25 -28.33 17.05 -11.57
N GLU A 26 -28.05 17.56 -12.77
CA GLU A 26 -26.83 17.27 -13.52
C GLU A 26 -25.57 17.80 -12.83
N VAL A 27 -25.62 19.01 -12.27
CA VAL A 27 -24.50 19.57 -11.49
C VAL A 27 -24.25 18.75 -10.23
N SER A 28 -25.31 18.35 -9.51
CA SER A 28 -25.20 17.48 -8.33
C SER A 28 -24.61 16.11 -8.69
N SER A 29 -25.09 15.49 -9.79
CA SER A 29 -24.58 14.22 -10.29
C SER A 29 -23.11 14.33 -10.72
N SER A 30 -22.74 15.40 -11.42
CA SER A 30 -21.35 15.66 -11.84
C SER A 30 -20.42 15.87 -10.65
N ALA A 31 -20.86 16.62 -9.64
CA ALA A 31 -20.10 16.84 -8.41
C ALA A 31 -19.91 15.53 -7.62
N ALA A 32 -20.94 14.69 -7.55
CA ALA A 32 -20.85 13.36 -6.94
C ALA A 32 -19.89 12.45 -7.70
N ALA A 33 -19.96 12.42 -9.04
CA ALA A 33 -19.07 11.64 -9.88
C ALA A 33 -17.61 12.11 -9.77
N ALA A 34 -17.36 13.42 -9.76
CA ALA A 34 -16.02 13.99 -9.58
C ALA A 34 -15.45 13.67 -8.18
N SER A 35 -16.27 13.76 -7.14
CA SER A 35 -15.87 13.40 -5.77
C SER A 35 -15.56 11.91 -5.65
N SER A 36 -16.39 11.06 -6.24
CA SER A 36 -16.16 9.62 -6.31
C SER A 36 -14.86 9.28 -7.04
N SER A 37 -14.61 9.94 -8.18
CA SER A 37 -13.36 9.76 -8.95
C SER A 37 -12.12 10.16 -8.15
N LYS A 38 -12.19 11.27 -7.40
CA LYS A 38 -11.09 11.70 -6.52
C LYS A 38 -10.83 10.70 -5.38
N ALA A 39 -11.88 10.15 -4.77
CA ALA A 39 -11.73 9.15 -3.72
C ALA A 39 -11.08 7.87 -4.28
N ALA A 40 -11.53 7.39 -5.45
CA ALA A 40 -10.95 6.22 -6.10
C ALA A 40 -9.47 6.44 -6.46
N ALA A 41 -9.10 7.63 -6.94
CA ALA A 41 -7.72 7.98 -7.24
C ALA A 41 -6.83 8.02 -5.97
N GLN A 42 -7.35 8.49 -4.84
CA GLN A 42 -6.64 8.47 -3.55
C GLN A 42 -6.38 7.04 -3.08
N VAL A 43 -7.39 6.17 -3.16
CA VAL A 43 -7.25 4.73 -2.82
C VAL A 43 -6.21 4.05 -3.73
N ALA A 44 -6.26 4.31 -5.04
CA ALA A 44 -5.30 3.75 -5.98
C ALA A 44 -3.87 4.22 -5.70
N LYS A 45 -3.70 5.52 -5.38
CA LYS A 45 -2.42 6.09 -5.00
C LYS A 45 -1.89 5.48 -3.70
N ALA A 46 -2.69 5.45 -2.64
CA ALA A 46 -2.33 4.84 -1.37
C ALA A 46 -1.93 3.36 -1.53
N THR A 47 -2.68 2.62 -2.35
CA THR A 47 -2.36 1.23 -2.69
C THR A 47 -1.00 1.12 -3.38
N ALA A 48 -0.72 1.95 -4.39
CA ALA A 48 0.57 1.97 -5.08
C ALA A 48 1.73 2.35 -4.14
N ASP A 49 1.55 3.40 -3.34
CA ASP A 49 2.53 3.91 -2.38
C ASP A 49 2.92 2.86 -1.33
N ASN A 50 2.08 1.86 -1.05
CA ASN A 50 2.43 0.73 -0.18
C ASN A 50 2.96 -0.50 -0.94
N CYS A 51 2.28 -0.89 -2.03
CA CYS A 51 2.58 -2.12 -2.75
C CYS A 51 3.91 -2.05 -3.53
N ASP A 52 4.32 -0.87 -4.00
CA ASP A 52 5.60 -0.72 -4.70
C ASP A 52 6.81 -0.81 -3.77
N PRO A 53 6.86 -0.07 -2.64
CA PRO A 53 7.91 -0.26 -1.65
C PRO A 53 7.93 -1.67 -1.07
N PHE A 54 6.75 -2.24 -0.76
CA PHE A 54 6.65 -3.63 -0.29
C PHE A 54 7.33 -4.62 -1.24
N ARG A 55 7.03 -4.55 -2.55
CA ARG A 55 7.64 -5.46 -3.54
C ARG A 55 9.17 -5.33 -3.58
N LYS A 56 9.68 -4.10 -3.51
CA LYS A 56 11.13 -3.82 -3.54
C LYS A 56 11.84 -4.31 -2.28
N THR A 57 11.32 -3.95 -1.11
CA THR A 57 11.97 -4.26 0.17
C THR A 57 11.83 -5.74 0.53
N ALA A 58 10.67 -6.35 0.25
CA ALA A 58 10.48 -7.77 0.51
C ALA A 58 11.36 -8.66 -0.38
N GLY A 59 11.60 -8.28 -1.64
CA GLY A 59 12.56 -8.99 -2.50
C GLY A 59 13.97 -8.97 -1.90
N THR A 60 14.43 -7.78 -1.53
CA THR A 60 15.75 -7.60 -0.89
C THR A 60 15.86 -8.39 0.41
N ALA A 61 14.83 -8.38 1.26
CA ALA A 61 14.83 -9.11 2.52
C ALA A 61 14.88 -10.64 2.33
N VAL A 62 14.16 -11.17 1.33
CA VAL A 62 14.20 -12.60 0.97
C VAL A 62 15.59 -13.00 0.48
N ASP A 63 16.20 -12.20 -0.40
CA ASP A 63 17.55 -12.48 -0.92
C ASP A 63 18.57 -12.56 0.23
N ARG A 64 18.56 -11.58 1.15
CA ARG A 64 19.45 -11.58 2.32
C ARG A 64 19.18 -12.73 3.28
N TYR A 65 17.91 -13.11 3.47
CA TYR A 65 17.57 -14.27 4.27
C TYR A 65 18.12 -15.56 3.68
N ASN A 66 17.99 -15.74 2.36
CA ASN A 66 18.53 -16.91 1.67
C ASN A 66 20.07 -16.94 1.75
N GLU A 67 20.75 -15.81 1.56
CA GLU A 67 22.21 -15.72 1.75
C GLU A 67 22.63 -16.16 3.16
N PHE A 68 21.86 -15.79 4.19
CA PHE A 68 22.10 -16.24 5.56
C PHE A 68 21.88 -17.74 5.72
N VAL A 69 20.77 -18.28 5.20
CA VAL A 69 20.48 -19.73 5.26
C VAL A 69 21.60 -20.53 4.61
N ASP A 70 22.04 -20.14 3.41
CA ASP A 70 23.13 -20.79 2.69
C ASP A 70 24.44 -20.77 3.51
N ALA A 71 24.76 -19.62 4.12
CA ALA A 71 25.95 -19.50 4.96
C ALA A 71 25.84 -20.28 6.27
N HIS A 72 24.65 -20.36 6.85
CA HIS A 72 24.37 -21.15 8.04
C HIS A 72 24.55 -22.64 7.74
N ASP A 73 23.97 -23.15 6.66
CA ASP A 73 24.03 -24.56 6.28
C ASP A 73 25.44 -24.99 5.87
N ALA A 74 26.19 -24.10 5.21
CA ALA A 74 27.59 -24.34 4.86
C ALA A 74 28.57 -24.16 6.05
N SER A 75 28.09 -23.76 7.23
CA SER A 75 28.95 -23.35 8.36
C SER A 75 30.03 -22.34 7.95
N ALA A 76 29.64 -21.38 7.10
CA ALA A 76 30.56 -20.43 6.51
C ALA A 76 31.10 -19.45 7.55
N ALA A 77 32.36 -19.01 7.40
CA ALA A 77 33.00 -18.08 8.33
C ALA A 77 32.30 -16.71 8.40
N ASP A 78 31.56 -16.32 7.35
CA ASP A 78 30.81 -15.06 7.26
C ASP A 78 29.33 -15.18 7.71
N GLN A 79 28.93 -16.33 8.26
CA GLN A 79 27.56 -16.60 8.72
C GLN A 79 27.01 -15.50 9.64
N VAL A 80 27.82 -15.01 10.58
CA VAL A 80 27.41 -13.96 11.53
C VAL A 80 27.12 -12.64 10.81
N ALA A 81 27.95 -12.25 9.84
CA ALA A 81 27.73 -11.03 9.07
C ALA A 81 26.45 -11.13 8.21
N LYS A 82 26.22 -12.29 7.59
CA LYS A 82 25.01 -12.54 6.78
C LYS A 82 23.75 -12.64 7.62
N ARG A 83 23.83 -13.22 8.83
CA ARG A 83 22.75 -13.21 9.83
C ARG A 83 22.32 -11.78 10.14
N ASP A 84 23.28 -10.91 10.45
CA ASP A 84 22.99 -9.53 10.82
C ASP A 84 22.47 -8.72 9.63
N ALA A 85 22.99 -8.97 8.42
CA ALA A 85 22.48 -8.39 7.19
C ALA A 85 21.03 -8.82 6.88
N ALA A 86 20.71 -10.11 7.04
CA ALA A 86 19.35 -10.63 6.87
C ALA A 86 18.37 -10.03 7.87
N ALA A 87 18.74 -10.03 9.15
CA ALA A 87 17.91 -9.43 10.19
C ALA A 87 17.73 -7.92 9.97
N GLY A 88 18.78 -7.20 9.55
CA GLY A 88 18.71 -5.78 9.20
C GLY A 88 17.76 -5.51 8.03
N ALA A 89 17.88 -6.28 6.94
CA ALA A 89 17.02 -6.11 5.76
C ALA A 89 15.53 -6.36 6.07
N LEU A 90 15.21 -7.32 6.94
CA LEU A 90 13.84 -7.56 7.40
C LEU A 90 13.30 -6.41 8.24
N GLU A 91 14.10 -5.84 9.15
CA GLU A 91 13.70 -4.67 9.94
C GLU A 91 13.50 -3.44 9.05
N ASP A 92 14.39 -3.20 8.10
CA ASP A 92 14.31 -2.07 7.17
C ASP A 92 13.09 -2.17 6.25
N ALA A 93 12.77 -3.40 5.79
CA ALA A 93 11.55 -3.66 5.06
C ALA A 93 10.32 -3.37 5.91
N ALA A 94 10.27 -3.92 7.14
CA ALA A 94 9.18 -3.70 8.08
C ALA A 94 8.98 -2.21 8.39
N LYS A 95 10.06 -1.47 8.65
CA LYS A 95 10.04 -0.04 8.94
C LYS A 95 9.56 0.79 7.75
N THR A 96 10.03 0.47 6.55
CA THR A 96 9.61 1.16 5.31
C THR A 96 8.11 1.01 5.12
N ILE A 97 7.59 -0.22 5.20
CA ILE A 97 6.17 -0.50 5.01
C ILE A 97 5.32 0.10 6.12
N GLU A 98 5.76 0.03 7.39
CA GLU A 98 5.06 0.67 8.49
C GLU A 98 4.99 2.20 8.32
N THR A 99 6.04 2.81 7.79
CA THR A 99 6.07 4.25 7.52
C THR A 99 5.02 4.63 6.47
N GLU A 100 5.00 3.93 5.33
CA GLU A 100 4.01 4.16 4.26
C GLU A 100 2.58 3.86 4.74
N LEU A 101 2.41 2.77 5.49
CA LEU A 101 1.13 2.38 6.06
C LEU A 101 0.60 3.46 6.99
N ASN A 102 1.42 4.02 7.87
CA ASN A 102 1.01 5.10 8.76
C ASN A 102 0.67 6.39 8.02
N ALA A 103 1.37 6.69 6.93
CA ALA A 103 1.12 7.88 6.12
C ALA A 103 -0.19 7.79 5.31
N THR A 104 -0.62 6.58 4.93
CA THR A 104 -1.70 6.37 3.95
C THR A 104 -2.87 5.53 4.50
N ARG A 105 -2.85 5.17 5.79
CA ARG A 105 -3.80 4.21 6.39
C ARG A 105 -5.27 4.55 6.16
N ALA A 106 -5.60 5.84 6.21
CA ALA A 106 -6.97 6.32 6.07
C ALA A 106 -7.54 6.09 4.66
N ASP A 107 -6.68 6.02 3.66
CA ASP A 107 -7.03 5.90 2.25
C ASP A 107 -6.86 4.46 1.72
N LEU A 108 -6.36 3.54 2.57
CA LEU A 108 -6.17 2.14 2.21
C LEU A 108 -7.43 1.31 2.48
N PRO A 109 -7.72 0.29 1.63
CA PRO A 109 -8.66 -0.76 2.00
C PRO A 109 -8.20 -1.44 3.29
N ALA A 110 -9.11 -1.59 4.26
CA ALA A 110 -8.80 -2.13 5.59
C ALA A 110 -8.13 -3.52 5.53
N ASP A 111 -8.54 -4.36 4.59
CA ASP A 111 -7.96 -5.68 4.35
C ASP A 111 -6.47 -5.62 3.93
N LEU A 112 -6.11 -4.71 3.01
CA LEU A 112 -4.72 -4.51 2.60
C LEU A 112 -3.87 -3.93 3.75
N ALA A 113 -4.42 -2.96 4.49
CA ALA A 113 -3.75 -2.40 5.67
C ALA A 113 -3.50 -3.47 6.76
N GLY A 114 -4.44 -4.38 6.97
CA GLY A 114 -4.29 -5.53 7.85
C GLY A 114 -3.16 -6.45 7.41
N LYS A 115 -3.17 -6.88 6.15
CA LYS A 115 -2.13 -7.77 5.60
C LYS A 115 -0.72 -7.16 5.64
N LEU A 116 -0.60 -5.86 5.37
CA LEU A 116 0.68 -5.15 5.51
C LEU A 116 1.15 -5.11 6.95
N THR A 117 0.23 -4.91 7.91
CA THR A 117 0.54 -4.98 9.35
C THR A 117 1.03 -6.37 9.74
N ASP A 118 0.37 -7.42 9.26
CA ASP A 118 0.76 -8.81 9.52
C ASP A 118 2.15 -9.12 8.97
N TYR A 119 2.46 -8.65 7.76
CA TYR A 119 3.80 -8.77 7.17
C TYR A 119 4.86 -8.05 8.03
N VAL A 120 4.61 -6.81 8.46
CA VAL A 120 5.52 -6.04 9.31
C VAL A 120 5.84 -6.82 10.60
N ASN A 121 4.81 -7.37 11.25
CA ASN A 121 4.98 -8.16 12.48
C ASN A 121 5.75 -9.46 12.23
N ALA A 122 5.42 -10.17 11.15
CA ALA A 122 6.09 -11.41 10.79
C ALA A 122 7.57 -11.19 10.42
N ALA A 123 7.88 -10.14 9.68
CA ALA A 123 9.25 -9.77 9.31
C ALA A 123 10.10 -9.46 10.55
N ARG A 124 9.57 -8.68 11.50
CA ARG A 124 10.22 -8.40 12.80
C ARG A 124 10.41 -9.67 13.63
N SER A 125 9.41 -10.54 13.67
CA SER A 125 9.51 -11.83 14.36
C SER A 125 10.62 -12.70 13.75
N LEU A 126 10.71 -12.79 12.42
CA LEU A 126 11.78 -13.54 11.76
C LEU A 126 13.15 -12.91 12.02
N ALA A 127 13.27 -11.58 11.95
CA ALA A 127 14.51 -10.89 12.26
C ALA A 127 14.99 -11.18 13.70
N ALA A 128 14.08 -11.24 14.66
CA ALA A 128 14.38 -11.62 16.04
C ALA A 128 14.86 -13.08 16.15
N GLU A 129 14.24 -14.03 15.44
CA GLU A 129 14.70 -15.42 15.44
C GLU A 129 16.05 -15.59 14.74
N ILE A 130 16.29 -14.91 13.61
CA ILE A 130 17.58 -14.91 12.91
C ILE A 130 18.69 -14.46 13.87
N ARG A 131 18.48 -13.40 14.65
CA ARG A 131 19.50 -12.90 15.60
C ARG A 131 19.85 -13.90 16.71
N LYS A 132 18.97 -14.84 17.02
CA LYS A 132 19.22 -15.92 18.00
C LYS A 132 19.99 -17.09 17.39
N MET A 133 20.18 -17.11 16.07
CA MET A 133 20.88 -18.20 15.41
C MET A 133 22.39 -18.15 15.68
N SER A 134 22.90 -19.31 16.07
CA SER A 134 24.30 -19.67 16.29
C SER A 134 24.48 -21.11 15.81
N GLY A 135 25.72 -21.59 15.65
CA GLY A 135 26.00 -22.92 15.07
C GLY A 135 25.37 -24.13 15.77
N GLY A 136 24.78 -23.98 16.97
CA GLY A 136 24.02 -25.02 17.69
C GLY A 136 22.56 -24.67 17.99
N SER A 137 22.05 -23.54 17.48
CA SER A 137 20.67 -23.12 17.73
C SER A 137 19.68 -24.05 17.04
N SER A 138 18.55 -24.36 17.70
CA SER A 138 17.44 -25.06 17.04
C SER A 138 16.88 -24.21 15.90
N VAL A 139 16.76 -24.81 14.71
CA VAL A 139 16.16 -24.15 13.54
C VAL A 139 14.62 -24.15 13.57
N ALA A 140 13.98 -24.85 14.52
CA ALA A 140 12.52 -24.94 14.54
C ALA A 140 11.82 -23.57 14.71
N PRO A 141 12.20 -22.70 15.66
CA PRO A 141 11.62 -21.35 15.77
C PRO A 141 11.87 -20.49 14.53
N LEU A 142 13.05 -20.64 13.91
CA LEU A 142 13.40 -19.95 12.67
C LEU A 142 12.48 -20.37 11.53
N ASN A 143 12.25 -21.68 11.37
CA ASN A 143 11.39 -22.24 10.33
C ASN A 143 9.93 -21.81 10.52
N ASP A 144 9.43 -21.79 11.76
CA ASP A 144 8.09 -21.31 12.06
C ASP A 144 7.92 -19.83 11.74
N ALA A 145 8.91 -19.00 12.09
CA ALA A 145 8.90 -17.57 11.76
C ALA A 145 9.02 -17.34 10.25
N SER A 146 9.85 -18.13 9.56
CA SER A 146 10.02 -18.11 8.10
C SER A 146 8.72 -18.45 7.38
N LYS A 147 8.01 -19.47 7.85
CA LYS A 147 6.68 -19.82 7.32
C LYS A 147 5.69 -18.66 7.49
N LYS A 148 5.62 -18.06 8.68
CA LYS A 148 4.73 -16.91 8.94
C LYS A 148 5.01 -15.73 8.02
N VAL A 149 6.28 -15.36 7.82
CA VAL A 149 6.61 -14.24 6.92
C VAL A 149 6.29 -14.57 5.47
N ASN A 150 6.47 -15.82 5.03
CA ASN A 150 6.14 -16.27 3.68
C ASN A 150 4.63 -16.27 3.42
N ASP A 151 3.83 -16.70 4.39
CA ASP A 151 2.37 -16.63 4.33
C ASP A 151 1.89 -15.18 4.23
N ALA A 152 2.44 -14.28 5.07
CA ALA A 152 2.12 -12.86 5.03
C ALA A 152 2.58 -12.20 3.71
N LEU A 153 3.75 -12.56 3.19
CA LEU A 153 4.25 -12.13 1.88
C LEU A 153 3.28 -12.48 0.77
N THR A 154 2.80 -13.72 0.77
CA THR A 154 1.84 -14.23 -0.21
C THR A 154 0.50 -13.50 -0.09
N ALA A 155 0.02 -13.28 1.14
CA ALA A 155 -1.21 -12.56 1.39
C ALA A 155 -1.17 -11.12 0.85
N VAL A 156 -0.09 -10.38 1.11
CA VAL A 156 0.08 -9.01 0.60
C VAL A 156 0.23 -9.02 -0.93
N ARG A 157 1.02 -9.94 -1.50
CA ARG A 157 1.18 -10.06 -2.97
C ARG A 157 -0.15 -10.28 -3.68
N ASN A 158 -1.02 -11.12 -3.11
CA ASN A 158 -2.35 -11.40 -3.66
C ASN A 158 -3.33 -10.22 -3.50
N ALA A 159 -3.13 -9.38 -2.48
CA ALA A 159 -3.96 -8.19 -2.24
C ALA A 159 -3.49 -6.97 -3.05
N CYS A 160 -2.20 -6.89 -3.37
CA CYS A 160 -1.65 -5.85 -4.23
C CYS A 160 -2.04 -6.10 -5.69
N PRO A 161 -2.39 -5.04 -6.46
CA PRO A 161 -2.65 -5.18 -7.89
C PRO A 161 -1.39 -5.69 -8.61
N GLY A 162 -1.59 -6.61 -9.55
CA GLY A 162 -0.55 -7.08 -10.48
C GLY A 162 0.04 -5.91 -11.27
N LYS A 163 1.28 -6.07 -11.74
CA LYS A 163 1.89 -5.12 -12.68
C LYS A 163 1.59 -5.53 -14.11
#